data_AF-A0A392T8Q6-F1
#
_entry.id   AF-A0A392T8Q6-F1
#
_cell.length_a   1.000
_cell.length_b   1.000
_cell.length_c   1.000
_cell.angle_alpha   90.00
_cell.angle_beta   90.00
_cell.angle_gamma   90.00
#
_symmetry.space_group_name_H-M   'P 1'
#
loop_
_entity.id
_entity.type
_entity.pdbx_description
1 polymer ?
#
loop_
_entity_poly.entity_id
_entity_poly.type
_entity_poly.pdbx_seq_one_letter_code
_entity_poly.pdbx_strand_id
1 'polypeptide(L)'
;ANVVADALSRKSLHMSSLMARELDLIEEFRDLSLVCEVTPRSVKLGMLKLTNPFLEEVKECQRRDPKLMEKLVLVKEGKEVDLGIDENGVMR
;
A
#
# COMPACT_ATOMS: atom_id res chain seq x y z
N ALA A 1 2.45 -30.04 -37.07
CA ALA A 1 3.13 -28.75 -36.79
C ALA A 1 2.41 -27.93 -35.70
N ASN A 2 1.07 -27.83 -35.68
CA ASN A 2 0.35 -26.93 -34.76
C ASN A 2 0.41 -27.28 -33.27
N VAL A 3 0.50 -28.56 -32.89
CA VAL A 3 0.46 -28.96 -31.47
C VAL A 3 1.66 -28.38 -30.68
N VAL A 4 2.82 -28.29 -31.31
CA VAL A 4 4.03 -27.73 -30.69
C VAL A 4 3.91 -26.21 -30.56
N ALA A 5 3.44 -25.53 -31.61
CA ALA A 5 3.21 -24.08 -31.57
C ALA A 5 2.16 -23.70 -30.52
N ASP A 6 1.09 -24.47 -30.42
CA ASP A 6 0.00 -24.32 -29.46
C ASP A 6 0.46 -24.56 -28.01
N ALA A 7 1.27 -25.61 -27.77
CA ALA A 7 1.88 -25.85 -26.46
C ALA A 7 2.86 -24.73 -26.04
N LEU A 8 3.68 -24.23 -26.98
CA LEU A 8 4.61 -23.14 -26.71
C LEU A 8 3.86 -21.82 -26.46
N SER A 9 2.81 -21.55 -27.21
CA SER A 9 1.97 -20.35 -27.04
C SER A 9 1.27 -20.36 -25.69
N ARG A 10 0.73 -21.51 -25.25
CA ARG A 10 0.18 -21.65 -23.89
C ARG A 10 1.20 -21.39 -22.80
N LYS A 11 2.43 -21.91 -22.96
CA LYS A 11 3.51 -21.69 -22.00
C LYS A 11 3.89 -20.20 -21.93
N SER A 12 3.99 -19.54 -23.08
CA SER A 12 4.28 -18.10 -23.14
C SER A 12 3.18 -17.29 -22.47
N LEU A 13 1.91 -17.57 -22.78
CA LEU A 13 0.76 -16.90 -22.18
C LEU A 13 0.72 -17.08 -20.66
N HIS A 14 1.01 -18.29 -20.18
CA HIS A 14 1.09 -18.58 -18.75
C HIS A 14 2.21 -17.78 -18.07
N MET A 15 3.39 -17.69 -18.68
CA MET A 15 4.49 -16.85 -18.16
C MET A 15 4.11 -15.37 -18.17
N SER A 16 3.49 -14.86 -19.24
CA SER A 16 3.01 -13.47 -19.29
C SER A 16 1.97 -13.18 -18.20
N SER A 17 1.06 -14.11 -17.93
CA SER A 17 0.08 -13.98 -16.85
C SER A 17 0.71 -13.99 -15.46
N LEU A 18 1.76 -14.79 -15.25
CA LEU A 18 2.52 -14.78 -13.99
C LEU A 18 3.27 -13.46 -13.79
N MET A 19 3.91 -12.96 -14.85
CA MET A 19 4.66 -11.70 -14.81
C MET A 19 3.75 -10.49 -14.54
N ALA A 20 2.55 -10.45 -15.14
CA ALA A 20 1.56 -9.41 -14.85
C ALA A 20 1.13 -9.42 -13.38
N ARG A 21 0.81 -10.60 -12.83
CA ARG A 21 0.48 -10.74 -11.40
C ARG A 21 1.65 -10.36 -10.48
N GLU A 22 2.87 -10.68 -10.87
CA GLU A 22 4.07 -10.32 -10.10
C GLU A 22 4.28 -8.80 -10.09
N LEU A 23 4.05 -8.11 -11.22
CA LEU A 23 4.11 -6.66 -11.30
C LEU A 23 3.05 -5.98 -10.44
N ASP A 24 1.79 -6.44 -10.48
CA ASP A 24 0.72 -5.91 -9.62
C ASP A 24 1.10 -6.03 -8.13
N LEU A 25 1.68 -7.17 -7.75
CA LEU A 25 2.11 -7.42 -6.37
C LEU A 25 3.31 -6.53 -5.98
N ILE A 26 4.24 -6.27 -6.90
CA ILE A 26 5.36 -5.35 -6.69
C ILE A 26 4.87 -3.91 -6.51
N GLU A 27 3.85 -3.49 -7.25
CA GLU A 27 3.23 -2.17 -7.09
C GLU A 27 2.53 -2.05 -5.73
N GLU A 28 1.71 -3.05 -5.34
CA GLU A 28 1.10 -3.09 -4.01
C GLU A 28 2.17 -3.02 -2.89
N PHE A 29 3.31 -3.68 -3.08
CA PHE A 29 4.41 -3.64 -2.11
C PHE A 29 5.26 -2.36 -2.14
N ARG A 30 5.18 -1.53 -3.18
CA ARG A 30 5.87 -0.22 -3.19
C ARG A 30 5.20 0.79 -2.25
N ASP A 31 3.89 0.67 -2.09
CA ASP A 31 3.10 1.59 -1.24
C ASP A 31 3.23 1.24 0.24
N LEU A 32 3.54 -0.02 0.55
CA LEU A 32 3.89 -0.44 1.90
C LEU A 32 5.40 -0.27 2.05
N SER A 33 5.87 0.54 3.00
CA SER A 33 7.31 0.72 3.31
C SER A 33 7.97 -0.57 3.83
N LEU A 34 8.12 -1.56 2.96
CA LEU A 34 8.60 -2.91 3.24
C LEU A 34 10.09 -3.00 2.97
N VAL A 35 10.79 -3.69 3.86
CA VAL A 35 12.12 -4.22 3.61
C VAL A 35 11.98 -5.48 2.77
N CYS A 36 12.64 -5.51 1.60
CA CYS A 36 12.65 -6.66 0.70
C CYS A 36 14.03 -7.31 0.66
N GLU A 37 14.10 -8.61 0.94
CA GLU A 37 15.30 -9.43 0.82
C GLU A 37 15.04 -10.55 -0.20
N VAL A 38 15.83 -10.56 -1.28
CA VAL A 38 15.74 -11.59 -2.32
C VAL A 38 16.86 -12.60 -2.12
N THR A 39 16.49 -13.88 -2.08
CA THR A 39 17.41 -15.02 -2.10
C THR A 39 17.21 -15.84 -3.37
N PRO A 40 18.15 -16.71 -3.78
CA PRO A 40 17.99 -17.52 -4.98
C PRO A 40 16.76 -18.44 -5.01
N ARG A 41 16.11 -18.67 -3.86
CA ARG A 41 14.96 -19.58 -3.72
C ARG A 41 13.70 -18.92 -3.15
N SER A 42 13.77 -17.67 -2.69
CA SER A 42 12.63 -16.99 -2.07
C SER A 42 12.82 -15.49 -2.00
N VAL A 43 11.70 -14.78 -1.83
CA VAL A 43 11.65 -13.37 -1.47
C VAL A 43 11.09 -13.27 -0.06
N LYS A 44 11.69 -12.46 0.80
CA LYS A 44 11.19 -12.14 2.13
C LYS A 44 10.82 -10.67 2.18
N LEU A 45 9.70 -10.38 2.82
CA LEU A 45 9.21 -9.03 3.04
C LEU A 45 9.03 -8.82 4.55
N GLY A 46 9.49 -7.67 5.05
CA GLY A 46 9.38 -7.30 6.46
C GLY A 46 8.95 -5.85 6.64
N MET A 47 8.11 -5.58 7.63
CA MET A 47 7.69 -4.22 7.99
C MET A 47 7.96 -3.99 9.47
N LEU A 48 8.76 -2.97 9.78
CA LEU A 48 8.92 -2.51 11.16
C LEU A 48 8.11 -1.24 11.34
N LYS A 49 7.01 -1.32 12.10
CA LYS A 49 6.21 -0.17 12.47
C LYS A 49 6.49 0.20 13.92
N LEU A 50 7.12 1.36 14.14
CA LEU A 50 7.20 1.95 15.48
C LEU A 50 5.85 2.58 15.81
N THR A 51 5.13 2.01 16.77
CA THR A 51 3.88 2.59 17.28
C THR A 51 4.18 3.41 18.52
N ASN A 52 3.62 4.62 18.57
CA ASN A 52 3.65 5.46 19.77
C ASN A 52 2.26 5.40 20.42
N PRO A 53 2.11 4.81 21.63
CA PRO A 53 0.82 4.72 22.30
C PRO A 53 0.10 6.06 22.44
N PHE A 54 0.86 7.14 22.67
CA PHE A 54 0.31 8.49 22.71
C PHE A 54 -0.25 8.94 21.36
N LEU A 55 0.44 8.67 20.26
CA LEU A 55 -0.08 9.01 18.92
C LEU A 55 -1.33 8.20 18.57
N GLU A 56 -1.42 6.93 18.99
CA GLU A 56 -2.63 6.14 18.80
C GLU A 56 -3.80 6.67 19.63
N GLU A 57 -3.56 7.10 20.87
CA GLU A 57 -4.57 7.75 21.70
C GLU A 57 -5.04 9.09 21.09
N VAL A 58 -4.12 9.88 20.56
CA VAL A 58 -4.46 11.12 19.83
C VAL A 58 -5.35 10.82 18.63
N LYS A 59 -5.01 9.83 17.79
CA LYS A 59 -5.86 9.44 16.65
C LYS A 59 -7.26 9.03 17.08
N GLU A 60 -7.36 8.24 18.14
CA GLU A 60 -8.66 7.80 18.67
C GLU A 60 -9.47 8.98 19.20
N CYS A 61 -8.84 9.94 19.88
CA CYS A 61 -9.51 11.17 20.32
C CYS A 61 -9.97 12.00 19.13
N GLN A 62 -9.13 12.19 18.10
CA GLN A 62 -9.49 12.96 16.90
C GLN A 62 -10.64 12.31 16.13
N ARG A 63 -10.69 10.98 16.03
CA ARG A 63 -11.80 10.25 15.38
C ARG A 63 -13.13 10.40 16.12
N ARG A 64 -13.08 10.57 17.45
CA ARG A 64 -14.27 10.73 18.29
C ARG A 64 -14.76 12.17 18.35
N ASP A 65 -13.94 13.15 17.98
CA ASP A 65 -14.32 14.56 17.95
C ASP A 65 -15.08 14.90 16.65
N PRO A 66 -16.38 15.24 16.73
CA PRO A 66 -17.18 15.55 15.55
C PRO A 66 -16.67 16.75 14.74
N LYS A 67 -16.08 17.76 15.41
CA LYS A 67 -15.58 18.97 14.75
C LYS A 67 -14.31 18.68 13.96
N LEU A 68 -13.45 17.81 14.49
CA LEU A 68 -12.27 17.37 13.76
C LEU A 68 -12.64 16.49 12.56
N MET A 69 -13.68 15.67 12.68
CA MET A 69 -14.16 14.89 11.53
C MET A 69 -14.76 15.77 10.43
N GLU A 70 -15.43 16.88 10.77
CA GLU A 70 -15.90 17.86 9.80
C GLU A 70 -14.74 18.54 9.07
N LYS A 71 -13.73 19.00 9.82
CA LYS A 71 -12.49 19.56 9.26
C LYS A 71 -11.75 18.56 8.38
N LEU A 72 -11.74 17.28 8.75
CA LEU A 72 -11.12 16.22 7.93
C LEU A 72 -11.77 16.12 6.54
N VAL A 73 -13.09 16.29 6.46
CA VAL A 73 -13.80 16.32 5.18
C VAL A 73 -13.39 17.55 4.37
N LEU A 74 -13.33 18.73 4.99
CA LEU A 74 -12.91 19.96 4.34
C LEU A 74 -11.45 19.91 3.84
N VAL A 75 -10.55 19.27 4.60
CA VAL A 75 -9.16 19.00 4.19
C VAL A 75 -9.14 18.08 2.96
N LYS A 76 -9.95 17.01 2.93
CA LYS A 76 -10.06 16.10 1.77
C LYS A 76 -10.64 16.78 0.54
N GLU A 77 -11.52 17.76 0.72
CA GLU A 77 -12.07 18.59 -0.35
C GLU A 77 -11.10 19.70 -0.81
N GLY A 78 -9.94 19.85 -0.16
CA GLY A 78 -8.95 20.89 -0.46
C GLY A 78 -9.40 22.30 -0.08
N LYS A 79 -10.40 22.43 0.80
CA LYS A 79 -10.98 23.72 1.23
C LYS A 79 -10.37 24.26 2.52
N GLU A 80 -9.83 23.38 3.37
CA GLU A 80 -9.18 23.77 4.61
C GLU A 80 -7.67 23.91 4.40
N VAL A 81 -7.11 25.09 4.69
CA VAL A 81 -5.70 25.43 4.44
C VAL A 81 -4.86 25.40 5.72
N ASP A 82 -5.50 25.56 6.87
CA ASP A 82 -4.83 25.70 8.17
C ASP A 82 -4.50 24.36 8.85
N LEU A 83 -5.11 23.25 8.39
CA LEU A 83 -4.95 21.92 8.97
C LEU A 83 -4.53 20.92 7.90
N GLY A 84 -3.52 20.11 8.21
CA GLY A 84 -3.02 19.03 7.36
C GLY A 84 -3.05 17.68 8.07
N ILE A 85 -3.02 16.60 7.30
CA ILE A 85 -2.76 15.26 7.85
C ILE A 85 -1.28 14.98 7.66
N ASP A 86 -0.58 14.68 8.76
CA ASP A 86 0.83 14.35 8.73
C ASP A 86 1.09 12.89 8.29
N GLU A 87 2.37 12.54 8.17
CA GLU A 87 2.83 11.19 7.82
C GLU A 87 2.36 10.09 8.80
N ASN A 88 1.99 10.47 10.02
CA ASN A 88 1.47 9.55 11.03
C ASN A 88 -0.04 9.39 10.95
N GLY A 89 -0.74 10.13 10.08
CA GLY A 89 -2.19 10.13 9.96
C GLY A 89 -2.90 10.94 11.06
N VAL A 90 -2.19 11.91 11.67
CA VAL A 90 -2.73 12.80 12.70
C VAL A 90 -3.00 14.17 12.08
N MET A 91 -4.14 14.78 12.42
CA MET A 91 -4.47 16.14 11.99
C MET A 91 -3.68 17.16 12.82
N ARG A 92 -3.00 18.10 12.16
CA ARG A 92 -2.11 19.11 12.75
C ARG A 92 -2.32 20.48 12.12
#